data_AF-A0A4R6P5M8-F1
#
_entry.id   AF-A0A4R6P5M8-F1
#
_cell.length_a   1.000
_cell.length_b   1.000
_cell.length_c   1.000
_cell.angle_alpha   90.00
_cell.angle_beta   90.00
_cell.angle_gamma   90.00
#
_symmetry.space_group_name_H-M   'P 1'
#
loop_
_entity.id
_entity.type
_entity.pdbx_description
1 polymer ?
#
loop_
_entity_poly.entity_id
_entity_poly.type
_entity_poly.pdbx_seq_one_letter_code
_entity_poly.pdbx_strand_id
1 'polypeptide(L)'
;MFELHPYRAIRRRAPEEASRREQIGNWVYRPPGGESLADVAVRVRGFLDELDAVAAGEQVLLVTHDAVVVSLRYILDGLGAPVPDSLEPVPNASVSQWRREGDRLALRVWGSVDHLTVGERDG
;
A
#
# COMPACT_ATOMS: atom_id res chain seq x y z
N MET A 1 14.86 13.45 11.67
CA MET A 1 13.38 13.29 11.66
C MET A 1 12.91 13.65 10.25
N PHE A 2 12.69 12.65 9.40
CA PHE A 2 12.36 12.81 7.97
C PHE A 2 10.85 12.91 7.70
N GLU A 3 10.05 13.04 8.75
CA GLU A 3 8.61 13.25 8.64
C GLU A 3 8.31 14.53 7.84
N LEU A 4 7.27 14.47 7.02
CA LEU A 4 6.71 15.58 6.22
C LEU A 4 7.56 16.08 5.03
N HIS A 5 8.59 15.36 4.60
CA HIS A 5 9.38 15.76 3.43
C HIS A 5 9.11 14.85 2.22
N PRO A 6 8.66 15.41 1.07
CA PRO A 6 8.52 14.61 -0.15
C PRO A 6 9.87 14.01 -0.52
N TYR A 7 9.89 12.80 -1.09
CA TYR A 7 11.12 12.05 -1.37
C TYR A 7 12.19 12.86 -2.12
N ARG A 8 11.79 13.78 -3.01
CA ARG A 8 12.71 14.73 -3.67
C ARG A 8 13.45 15.67 -2.71
N ALA A 9 12.80 16.10 -1.63
CA ALA A 9 13.41 16.91 -0.58
C ALA A 9 14.41 16.08 0.27
N ILE A 10 14.15 14.78 0.46
CA ILE A 10 15.07 13.86 1.15
C ILE A 10 16.34 13.65 0.31
N ARG A 11 16.23 13.41 -1.01
CA ARG A 11 17.41 13.27 -1.90
C ARG A 11 18.35 14.48 -1.88
N ARG A 12 17.81 15.70 -1.71
CA ARG A 12 18.63 16.92 -1.62
C ARG A 12 19.30 17.09 -0.25
N ARG A 13 18.69 16.59 0.82
CA ARG A 13 19.15 16.84 2.20
C ARG A 13 19.98 15.70 2.78
N ALA A 14 19.80 14.49 2.28
CA ALA A 14 20.52 13.29 2.70
C ALA A 14 20.77 12.39 1.46
N PRO A 15 21.69 12.78 0.57
CA PRO A 15 21.99 12.01 -0.63
C PRO A 15 22.52 10.60 -0.31
N GLU A 16 23.29 10.46 0.78
CA GLU A 16 23.78 9.16 1.25
C GLU A 16 22.63 8.21 1.64
N GLU A 17 21.60 8.72 2.32
CA GLU A 17 20.41 7.93 2.65
C GLU A 17 19.60 7.54 1.41
N ALA A 18 19.56 8.40 0.39
CA ALA A 18 18.92 8.07 -0.88
C ALA A 18 19.66 6.93 -1.59
N SER A 19 21.00 6.99 -1.66
CA SER A 19 21.82 5.91 -2.24
C SER A 19 21.71 4.62 -1.43
N ARG A 20 21.66 4.71 -0.10
CA ARG A 20 21.42 3.56 0.78
C ARG A 20 20.07 2.89 0.49
N ARG A 21 19.01 3.67 0.32
CA ARG A 21 17.69 3.16 -0.06
C ARG A 21 17.70 2.48 -1.43
N GLU A 22 18.38 3.06 -2.42
CA GLU A 22 18.52 2.49 -3.77
C GLU A 22 19.25 1.14 -3.74
N GLN A 23 20.28 0.98 -2.89
CA GLN A 23 21.02 -0.27 -2.74
C GLN A 23 20.25 -1.36 -1.98
N ILE A 24 19.53 -0.97 -0.92
CA ILE A 24 18.81 -1.90 -0.05
C ILE A 24 17.47 -2.34 -0.67
N GLY A 25 16.85 -1.47 -1.47
CA GLY A 25 15.53 -1.70 -2.03
C GLY A 25 14.40 -1.24 -1.09
N ASN A 26 13.31 -0.76 -1.69
CA ASN A 26 12.21 -0.11 -0.96
C ASN A 26 11.53 -1.01 0.09
N TRP A 27 11.48 -2.31 -0.17
CA TRP A 27 10.70 -3.24 0.64
C TRP A 27 11.23 -3.38 2.07
N VAL A 28 12.56 -3.52 2.20
CA VAL A 28 13.23 -3.74 3.48
C VAL A 28 13.94 -2.49 4.00
N TYR A 29 14.03 -1.44 3.18
CA TYR A 29 14.60 -0.17 3.62
C TYR A 29 13.77 0.42 4.77
N ARG A 30 14.41 0.54 5.93
CA ARG A 30 13.88 1.23 7.10
C ARG A 30 14.61 2.58 7.26
N PRO A 31 13.92 3.71 7.09
CA PRO A 31 14.51 5.02 7.38
C PRO A 31 14.76 5.17 8.90
N PRO A 32 15.70 6.02 9.32
CA PRO A 32 15.95 6.27 10.74
C PRO A 32 14.67 6.72 11.48
N GLY A 33 14.21 5.89 12.42
CA GLY A 33 13.00 6.13 13.22
C GLY A 33 11.67 5.85 12.51
N GLY A 34 11.67 5.27 11.31
CA GLY A 34 10.44 4.89 10.60
C GLY A 34 10.28 3.38 10.42
N GLU A 35 9.29 3.00 9.61
CA GLU A 35 8.97 1.61 9.28
C GLU A 35 9.42 1.27 7.85
N SER A 36 9.74 0.01 7.61
CA SER A 36 9.88 -0.55 6.25
C SER A 36 8.54 -1.05 5.73
N LEU A 37 8.41 -1.29 4.42
CA LEU A 37 7.18 -1.89 3.86
C LEU A 37 6.98 -3.33 4.38
N ALA A 38 8.06 -4.06 4.63
CA ALA A 38 7.98 -5.37 5.28
C ALA A 38 7.34 -5.28 6.68
N ASP A 39 7.67 -4.24 7.47
CA ASP A 39 7.05 -4.02 8.78
C ASP A 39 5.55 -3.72 8.66
N VAL A 40 5.19 -2.87 7.69
CA VAL A 40 3.79 -2.56 7.38
C VAL A 40 3.05 -3.83 6.97
N ALA A 41 3.65 -4.69 6.13
CA ALA A 41 3.04 -5.94 5.71
C ALA A 41 2.78 -6.89 6.89
N VAL A 42 3.70 -6.99 7.84
CA VAL A 42 3.48 -7.80 9.07
C VAL A 42 2.29 -7.28 9.87
N ARG A 43 2.21 -5.96 10.09
CA ARG A 43 1.09 -5.36 10.82
C ARG A 43 -0.24 -5.51 10.08
N VAL A 44 -0.24 -5.36 8.76
CA VAL A 44 -1.43 -5.56 7.92
C VAL A 44 -1.90 -7.01 7.94
N ARG A 45 -0.98 -7.98 7.98
CA ARG A 45 -1.34 -9.40 8.14
C ARG A 45 -2.08 -9.65 9.44
N GLY A 46 -1.56 -9.14 10.57
CA GLY A 46 -2.25 -9.26 11.85
C GLY A 46 -3.62 -8.57 11.85
N PHE A 47 -3.72 -7.40 11.23
CA PHE A 47 -5.01 -6.72 11.06
C PHE A 47 -6.02 -7.56 10.26
N LEU A 48 -5.60 -8.24 9.19
CA LEU A 48 -6.48 -9.12 8.42
C LEU A 48 -6.94 -10.33 9.24
N ASP A 49 -6.08 -10.89 10.08
CA ASP A 49 -6.44 -12.00 10.98
C ASP A 49 -7.50 -11.55 12.00
N GLU A 50 -7.37 -10.35 12.57
CA GLU A 50 -8.38 -9.75 13.44
C GLU A 50 -9.68 -9.45 12.69
N LEU A 51 -9.58 -8.93 11.46
CA LEU A 51 -10.74 -8.60 10.63
C LEU A 51 -11.56 -9.84 10.28
N ASP A 52 -10.90 -10.97 9.97
CA ASP A 52 -11.58 -12.24 9.72
C ASP A 52 -12.32 -12.73 10.99
N ALA A 53 -11.77 -12.49 12.18
CA ALA A 53 -12.42 -12.88 13.42
C ALA A 53 -13.68 -12.03 13.76
N VAL A 54 -13.68 -10.73 13.44
CA VAL A 54 -14.75 -9.80 13.86
C VAL A 54 -15.77 -9.48 12.77
N ALA A 55 -15.42 -9.65 11.50
CA ALA A 55 -16.23 -9.26 10.34
C ALA A 55 -16.26 -10.36 9.27
N ALA A 56 -16.17 -11.63 9.68
CA ALA A 56 -16.24 -12.79 8.79
C ALA A 56 -17.45 -12.72 7.86
N GLY A 57 -17.20 -12.70 6.54
CA GLY A 57 -18.25 -12.70 5.51
C GLY A 57 -18.92 -11.35 5.26
N GLU A 58 -18.59 -10.32 6.04
CA GLU A 58 -19.12 -8.97 5.87
C GLU A 58 -18.36 -8.18 4.80
N GLN A 59 -19.01 -7.15 4.26
CA GLN A 59 -18.35 -6.20 3.38
C GLN A 59 -17.67 -5.11 4.21
N VAL A 60 -16.35 -5.00 4.08
CA VAL A 60 -15.54 -4.05 4.85
C VAL A 60 -15.06 -2.91 3.95
N LEU A 61 -15.27 -1.66 4.41
CA LEU A 61 -14.62 -0.48 3.85
C LEU A 61 -13.40 -0.14 4.69
N LEU A 62 -12.22 -0.13 4.06
CA LEU A 62 -10.97 0.27 4.70
C LEU A 62 -10.46 1.57 4.08
N VAL A 63 -10.30 2.60 4.91
CA VAL A 63 -9.70 3.89 4.53
C VAL A 63 -8.29 3.95 5.12
N THR A 64 -7.28 4.07 4.26
CA THR A 64 -5.87 3.94 4.67
C THR A 64 -4.92 4.60 3.67
N HIS A 65 -3.62 4.45 3.91
CA HIS A 65 -2.53 5.00 3.09
C HIS A 65 -2.03 4.01 2.04
N ASP A 66 -1.33 4.53 1.05
CA ASP A 66 -0.73 3.78 -0.08
C ASP A 66 0.11 2.57 0.35
N ALA A 67 0.98 2.71 1.35
CA ALA A 67 1.82 1.63 1.86
C ALA A 67 0.99 0.44 2.40
N VAL A 68 -0.16 0.72 3.01
CA VAL A 68 -1.08 -0.30 3.51
C VAL A 68 -1.82 -0.95 2.34
N VAL A 69 -2.28 -0.18 1.37
CA VAL A 69 -2.95 -0.71 0.16
C VAL A 69 -2.03 -1.64 -0.63
N VAL A 70 -0.76 -1.27 -0.82
CA VAL A 70 0.21 -2.13 -1.50
C VAL A 70 0.54 -3.38 -0.66
N SER A 71 0.66 -3.23 0.67
CA SER A 71 0.86 -4.37 1.56
C SER A 71 -0.31 -5.35 1.51
N LEU A 72 -1.55 -4.86 1.48
CA LEU A 72 -2.76 -5.68 1.32
C LEU A 72 -2.71 -6.47 0.02
N ARG A 73 -2.40 -5.82 -1.10
CA ARG A 73 -2.27 -6.51 -2.39
C ARG A 73 -1.24 -7.62 -2.33
N TYR A 74 -0.04 -7.32 -1.84
CA TYR A 74 1.03 -8.31 -1.70
C TYR A 74 0.62 -9.51 -0.85
N ILE A 75 -0.07 -9.27 0.28
CA ILE A 75 -0.53 -10.32 1.18
C ILE A 75 -1.62 -11.19 0.53
N LEU A 76 -2.58 -10.57 -0.16
CA LEU A 76 -3.72 -11.25 -0.76
C LEU A 76 -3.35 -12.00 -2.05
N ASP A 77 -2.31 -11.57 -2.77
CA ASP A 77 -1.75 -12.31 -3.91
C ASP A 77 -1.13 -13.66 -3.47
N GLY A 78 -0.78 -13.79 -2.19
CA GLY A 78 -0.42 -15.06 -1.56
C GLY A 78 1.05 -15.47 -1.70
N LEU A 79 1.35 -16.70 -1.30
CA LEU A 79 2.72 -17.24 -1.32
C LEU A 79 3.27 -17.30 -2.74
N GLY A 80 4.49 -16.77 -2.92
CA GLY A 80 5.16 -16.70 -4.22
C GLY A 80 4.89 -15.39 -4.98
N ALA A 81 4.06 -14.50 -4.46
CA ALA A 81 3.95 -13.14 -5.00
C ALA A 81 5.33 -12.47 -4.96
N PRO A 82 5.79 -11.90 -6.09
CA PRO A 82 7.04 -11.16 -6.11
C PRO A 82 6.91 -9.98 -5.15
N VAL A 83 8.00 -9.69 -4.43
CA VAL A 83 8.09 -8.46 -3.66
C VAL A 83 7.92 -7.29 -4.63
N PRO A 84 7.04 -6.31 -4.35
CA PRO A 84 6.90 -5.16 -5.22
C PRO A 84 8.23 -4.40 -5.34
N ASP A 85 8.88 -4.49 -6.50
CA ASP A 85 10.13 -3.76 -6.79
C ASP A 85 9.93 -2.23 -6.69
N SER A 86 8.73 -1.78 -7.05
CA SER A 86 8.23 -0.45 -6.78
C SER A 86 6.78 -0.50 -6.29
N LEU A 87 6.39 0.48 -5.49
CA LEU A 87 5.00 0.66 -5.12
C LEU A 87 4.23 1.03 -6.38
N GLU A 88 3.38 0.12 -6.88
CA GLU A 88 2.44 0.51 -7.92
C GLU A 88 1.64 1.72 -7.41
N PRO A 89 1.53 2.80 -8.20
CA PRO A 89 0.92 4.03 -7.71
C PRO A 89 -0.50 3.76 -7.19
N VAL A 90 -0.76 4.22 -5.98
CA VAL A 90 -2.11 4.30 -5.42
C VAL A 90 -2.54 5.76 -5.52
N PRO A 91 -3.40 6.13 -6.50
CA PRO A 91 -3.79 7.52 -6.65
C PRO A 91 -4.55 8.03 -5.43
N ASN A 92 -4.48 9.35 -5.20
CA ASN A 92 -5.23 9.97 -4.11
C ASN A 92 -6.73 9.76 -4.30
N ALA A 93 -7.41 9.44 -3.19
CA ALA A 93 -8.84 9.12 -3.17
C ALA A 93 -9.26 8.01 -4.14
N SER A 94 -8.32 7.14 -4.55
CA SER A 94 -8.66 5.99 -5.38
C SER A 94 -9.36 4.88 -4.60
N VAL A 95 -10.12 4.05 -5.31
CA VAL A 95 -10.82 2.88 -4.78
C VAL A 95 -10.18 1.61 -5.35
N SER A 96 -9.77 0.71 -4.45
CA SER A 96 -9.38 -0.66 -4.79
C SER A 96 -10.35 -1.64 -4.15
N GLN A 97 -10.71 -2.69 -4.86
CA GLN A 97 -11.72 -3.66 -4.43
C GLN A 97 -11.20 -5.08 -4.61
N TRP A 98 -11.34 -5.87 -3.55
CA TRP A 98 -11.16 -7.31 -3.57
C TRP A 98 -12.49 -8.00 -3.34
N ARG A 99 -12.70 -9.14 -3.99
CA ARG A 99 -13.92 -9.94 -3.85
C ARG A 99 -13.56 -11.37 -3.49
N ARG A 100 -14.34 -11.97 -2.60
CA ARG A 100 -14.19 -13.38 -2.23
C ARG A 100 -14.43 -14.28 -3.45
N GLU A 101 -13.46 -15.12 -3.75
CA GLU A 101 -13.47 -16.21 -4.72
C GLU A 101 -13.02 -17.49 -4.00
N GLY A 102 -13.97 -18.32 -3.58
CA GLY A 102 -13.67 -19.48 -2.73
C GLY A 102 -13.08 -19.05 -1.38
N ASP A 103 -11.88 -19.52 -1.07
CA ASP A 103 -11.16 -19.19 0.17
C ASP A 103 -10.28 -17.92 0.06
N ARG A 104 -10.18 -17.32 -1.13
CA ARG A 104 -9.30 -16.16 -1.38
C ARG A 104 -10.08 -14.88 -1.63
N LEU A 105 -9.40 -13.76 -1.43
CA LEU A 105 -9.83 -12.44 -1.90
C LEU A 105 -9.08 -12.12 -3.20
N ALA A 106 -9.80 -12.12 -4.32
CA ALA A 106 -9.23 -11.77 -5.62
C ALA A 106 -9.40 -10.28 -5.90
N LEU A 107 -8.34 -9.64 -6.41
CA LEU A 107 -8.37 -8.25 -6.84
C LEU A 107 -9.35 -8.08 -8.02
N ARG A 108 -10.24 -7.09 -7.93
CA ARG A 108 -11.23 -6.75 -8.97
C ARG A 108 -11.02 -5.38 -9.56
N VAL A 109 -10.72 -4.42 -8.70
CA VAL A 109 -10.49 -3.02 -9.05
C VAL A 109 -9.23 -2.57 -8.36
N TRP A 110 -8.33 -1.92 -9.08
CA TRP A 110 -7.13 -1.33 -8.53
C TRP A 110 -7.10 0.15 -8.85
N GLY A 111 -6.96 0.99 -7.82
CA GLY A 111 -6.68 2.42 -7.99
C GLY A 111 -7.69 3.20 -8.82
N SER A 112 -8.97 2.80 -8.88
CA SER A 112 -9.99 3.49 -9.69
C SER A 112 -10.28 4.88 -9.11
N VAL A 113 -10.30 5.88 -9.99
CA VAL A 113 -10.67 7.27 -9.70
C VAL A 113 -11.89 7.71 -10.51
N ASP A 114 -12.65 6.77 -11.06
CA ASP A 114 -13.73 7.05 -12.00
C ASP A 114 -14.78 8.00 -11.40
N HIS A 115 -15.06 7.85 -10.10
CA HIS A 115 -15.98 8.70 -9.35
C HIS A 115 -15.52 10.17 -9.25
N LEU A 116 -14.22 10.47 -9.42
CA LEU A 116 -13.69 11.83 -9.44
C LEU A 116 -13.87 12.50 -10.81
N THR A 117 -14.07 11.72 -11.88
CA THR A 117 -14.20 12.22 -13.26
C THR A 117 -15.62 12.65 -13.64
N VAL A 118 -16.59 12.46 -12.74
CA VAL A 118 -18.02 12.75 -12.98
C VAL A 118 -18.32 14.27 -13.05
N GLY A 119 -17.33 15.14 -12.81
CA GLY A 119 -17.50 16.61 -12.76
C GLY A 119 -16.95 17.44 -13.93
N GLU A 120 -16.34 16.85 -14.97
CA GLU A 120 -15.74 17.61 -16.09
C GLU A 120 -16.66 17.77 -17.32
N ARG A 121 -17.96 17.49 -17.19
CA ARG A 121 -18.95 17.72 -18.26
C ARG A 121 -20.04 18.69 -17.81
N ASP A 122 -19.66 19.92 -17.52
CA ASP A 122 -20.53 21.10 -17.58
C ASP A 122 -19.63 22.35 -17.57
N GLY A 123 -19.34 22.86 -18.77
CA GLY A 123 -18.54 24.05 -19.02
C GLY A 123 -18.54 24.42 -20.49
#